data_AF-A0A538C4P5-F1
#
_entry.id   AF-A0A538C4P5-F1
#
_cell.length_a   1.000
_cell.length_b   1.000
_cell.length_c   1.000
_cell.angle_alpha   90.00
_cell.angle_beta   90.00
_cell.angle_gamma   90.00
#
_symmetry.space_group_name_H-M   'P 1'
#
loop_
_entity.id
_entity.type
_entity.pdbx_description
1 polymer ?
#
loop_
_entity_poly.entity_id
_entity_poly.type
_entity_poly.pdbx_seq_one_letter_code
_entity_poly.pdbx_strand_id
1 'polypeptide(L)'
;MAKGSAMSEAIREHTSDGTLSSAISDAMVRLLSRYTGRGATSSWTILNRDLIVCVMGDALTKGERSLVQHGKQEAVLEIRKAFQESMAKDAVGVVEELSGRQVAAFMSNNSIDPDLAVEIFVLEPLAGER
;
A
#
# COMPACT_ATOMS: atom_id res chain seq x y z
N MET A 1 20.01 -6.94 0.70
CA MET A 1 19.60 -6.57 -0.67
C MET A 1 18.93 -7.70 -1.48
N ALA A 2 19.09 -8.99 -1.15
CA ALA A 2 18.52 -10.09 -1.95
C ALA A 2 17.04 -10.48 -1.64
N LYS A 3 16.53 -10.22 -0.43
CA LYS A 3 15.18 -10.67 -0.02
C LYS A 3 14.02 -9.90 -0.66
N GLY A 4 14.19 -8.62 -0.96
CA GLY A 4 13.12 -7.77 -1.53
C GLY A 4 12.80 -8.10 -3.00
N SER A 5 13.82 -8.45 -3.79
CA SER A 5 13.66 -8.80 -5.22
C SER A 5 12.96 -10.15 -5.38
N ALA A 6 13.31 -11.14 -4.55
CA ALA A 6 12.73 -12.48 -4.62
C ALA A 6 11.25 -12.50 -4.19
N MET A 7 10.85 -11.67 -3.22
CA MET A 7 9.44 -11.52 -2.81
C MET A 7 8.60 -10.89 -3.94
N SER A 8 9.16 -9.90 -4.64
CA SER A 8 8.54 -9.24 -5.80
C SER A 8 8.33 -10.20 -6.97
N GLU A 9 9.28 -11.11 -7.24
CA GLU A 9 9.15 -12.12 -8.29
C GLU A 9 8.12 -13.21 -7.96
N ALA A 10 8.11 -13.73 -6.73
CA ALA A 10 7.21 -14.82 -6.33
C ALA A 10 5.72 -14.41 -6.29
N ILE A 11 5.41 -13.11 -6.12
CA ILE A 11 4.02 -12.63 -6.02
C ILE A 11 3.43 -12.27 -7.41
N ARG A 12 4.26 -12.01 -8.42
CA ARG A 12 3.82 -11.69 -9.79
C ARG A 12 3.05 -12.80 -10.49
N GLU A 13 3.10 -14.03 -9.98
CA GLU A 13 2.52 -15.21 -10.64
C GLU A 13 0.99 -15.34 -10.45
N HIS A 14 0.35 -14.44 -9.70
CA HIS A 14 -1.10 -14.43 -9.47
C HIS A 14 -1.73 -13.07 -9.80
N THR A 15 -2.30 -12.88 -10.99
CA THR A 15 -3.51 -12.04 -11.21
C THR A 15 -3.98 -12.05 -12.67
N SER A 16 -5.29 -12.23 -12.86
CA SER A 16 -6.01 -12.18 -14.14
C SER A 16 -6.49 -10.78 -14.54
N ASP A 17 -6.00 -9.72 -13.88
CA ASP A 17 -6.41 -8.32 -14.18
C ASP A 17 -5.26 -7.32 -13.99
N GLY A 18 -4.16 -7.56 -14.71
CA GLY A 18 -2.90 -6.82 -14.56
C GLY A 18 -3.03 -5.30 -14.76
N THR A 19 -4.03 -4.83 -15.52
CA THR A 19 -4.25 -3.40 -15.76
C THR A 19 -4.81 -2.70 -14.52
N LEU A 20 -5.84 -3.26 -13.87
CA LEU A 20 -6.41 -2.67 -12.65
C LEU A 20 -5.42 -2.71 -11.48
N SER A 21 -4.74 -3.85 -11.28
CA SER A 21 -3.69 -3.96 -10.25
C SER A 21 -2.58 -2.92 -10.44
N SER A 22 -2.15 -2.68 -11.68
CA SER A 22 -1.11 -1.69 -11.97
C SER A 22 -1.62 -0.26 -11.73
N ALA A 23 -2.84 0.05 -12.17
CA ALA A 23 -3.44 1.37 -11.95
C ALA A 23 -3.59 1.72 -10.46
N ILE A 24 -4.04 0.76 -9.63
CA ILE A 24 -4.12 0.95 -8.17
C ILE A 24 -2.73 1.16 -7.58
N SER A 25 -1.76 0.32 -7.96
CA SER A 25 -0.37 0.42 -7.47
C SER A 25 0.23 1.81 -7.76
N ASP A 26 0.10 2.28 -9.01
CA ASP A 26 0.58 3.60 -9.43
C ASP A 26 -0.11 4.75 -8.68
N ALA A 27 -1.43 4.65 -8.49
CA ALA A 27 -2.20 5.66 -7.80
C ALA A 27 -1.81 5.75 -6.31
N MET A 28 -1.58 4.60 -5.66
CA MET A 28 -1.12 4.53 -4.27
C MET A 28 0.30 5.07 -4.09
N VAL A 29 1.22 4.76 -5.00
CA VAL A 29 2.58 5.34 -4.99
C VAL A 29 2.54 6.87 -5.13
N ARG A 30 1.68 7.39 -6.02
CA ARG A 30 1.50 8.85 -6.17
C ARG A 30 0.88 9.47 -4.93
N LEU A 31 -0.13 8.83 -4.34
CA LEU A 31 -0.77 9.29 -3.11
C LEU A 31 0.24 9.35 -1.96
N LEU A 32 1.02 8.28 -1.76
CA LEU A 32 2.11 8.25 -0.77
C LEU A 32 3.10 9.40 -0.96
N SER A 33 3.48 9.68 -2.21
CA SER A 33 4.37 10.79 -2.55
C SER A 33 3.79 12.15 -2.17
N ARG A 34 2.47 12.37 -2.35
CA ARG A 34 1.82 13.62 -1.97
C ARG A 34 1.88 13.89 -0.46
N TYR A 35 1.73 12.86 0.36
CA TYR A 35 1.69 13.00 1.82
C TYR A 35 3.08 13.00 2.47
N THR A 36 4.05 12.31 1.87
CA THR A 36 5.37 12.09 2.50
C THR A 36 6.53 12.74 1.75
N GLY A 37 6.26 13.31 0.57
CA GLY A 37 7.28 13.87 -0.33
C GLY A 37 8.07 12.83 -1.11
N ARG A 38 7.77 11.53 -0.95
CA ARG A 38 8.42 10.43 -1.68
C ARG A 38 7.44 9.29 -1.96
N GLY A 39 7.38 8.85 -3.21
CA GLY A 39 6.73 7.59 -3.58
C GLY A 39 7.62 6.37 -3.31
N ALA A 40 7.00 5.22 -3.11
CA ALA A 40 7.69 3.94 -3.08
C ALA A 40 8.33 3.62 -4.44
N THR A 41 9.45 2.89 -4.45
CA THR A 41 10.17 2.52 -5.69
C THR A 41 9.73 1.18 -6.26
N SER A 42 8.97 0.42 -5.47
CA SER A 42 8.30 -0.81 -5.89
C SER A 42 6.89 -0.85 -5.31
N SER A 43 5.97 -1.45 -6.04
CA SER A 43 4.62 -1.72 -5.55
C SER A 43 4.00 -2.88 -6.33
N TRP A 44 3.01 -3.52 -5.72
CA TRP A 44 2.14 -4.47 -6.39
C TRP A 44 0.78 -4.50 -5.70
N THR A 45 -0.24 -4.92 -6.43
CA THR A 45 -1.60 -5.04 -5.92
C THR A 45 -2.16 -6.42 -6.22
N ILE A 46 -2.65 -7.09 -5.19
CA ILE A 46 -3.40 -8.35 -5.29
C ILE A 46 -4.88 -8.01 -5.25
N LEU A 47 -5.60 -8.53 -6.23
CA LEU A 47 -7.05 -8.42 -6.31
C LEU A 47 -7.63 -9.81 -6.04
N ASN A 48 -8.51 -9.87 -5.05
CA ASN A 48 -9.43 -10.98 -4.84
C ASN A 48 -10.86 -10.39 -4.90
N ARG A 49 -11.86 -11.25 -4.78
CA ARG A 49 -13.27 -10.91 -4.98
C ARG A 49 -13.75 -9.67 -4.22
N ASP A 50 -13.51 -9.66 -2.92
CA ASP A 50 -13.95 -8.60 -2.00
C ASP A 50 -12.77 -8.05 -1.19
N LEU A 51 -11.54 -8.23 -1.69
CA LEU A 51 -10.32 -7.83 -1.01
C LEU A 51 -9.31 -7.30 -2.04
N ILE A 52 -8.83 -6.09 -1.81
CA ILE A 52 -7.73 -5.48 -2.53
C ILE A 52 -6.59 -5.23 -1.54
N VAL A 53 -5.39 -5.67 -1.87
CA VAL A 53 -4.19 -5.42 -1.05
C VAL A 53 -3.13 -4.78 -1.93
N CYS A 54 -2.75 -3.55 -1.62
CA CYS A 54 -1.63 -2.86 -2.24
C CYS A 54 -0.43 -2.90 -1.28
N VAL A 55 0.72 -3.35 -1.77
CA VAL A 55 1.97 -3.32 -1.03
C VAL A 55 2.93 -2.38 -1.74
N MET A 56 3.59 -1.53 -0.96
CA MET A 56 4.56 -0.53 -1.42
C MET A 56 5.88 -0.76 -0.69
N GLY A 57 7.00 -0.79 -1.42
CA GLY A 57 8.32 -1.07 -0.86
C GLY A 57 9.35 0.03 -1.11
N ASP A 58 10.34 0.12 -0.22
CA ASP A 58 11.37 1.17 -0.22
C ASP A 58 10.73 2.58 -0.15
N ALA A 59 9.79 2.73 0.79
CA ALA A 59 8.96 3.90 0.97
C ALA A 59 9.56 4.92 1.94
N LEU A 60 10.53 4.51 2.78
CA LEU A 60 11.14 5.44 3.72
C LEU A 60 11.85 6.58 2.99
N THR A 61 11.71 7.78 3.52
CA THR A 61 12.46 8.96 3.13
C THR A 61 13.90 8.87 3.64
N LYS A 62 14.78 9.74 3.14
CA LYS A 62 16.16 9.83 3.66
C LYS A 62 16.19 10.17 5.15
N GLY A 63 15.29 11.04 5.62
CA GLY A 63 15.17 11.42 7.02
C GLY A 63 14.73 10.24 7.90
N GLU A 64 13.69 9.52 7.48
CA GLU A 64 13.21 8.33 8.19
C GLU A 64 14.26 7.22 8.25
N ARG A 65 14.99 6.95 7.14
CA ARG A 65 16.11 6.01 7.16
C ARG A 65 17.20 6.40 8.16
N SER A 66 17.53 7.70 8.24
CA SER A 66 18.48 8.20 9.24
C SER A 66 17.99 7.96 10.67
N LEU A 67 16.71 8.24 10.95
CA LEU A 67 16.09 8.00 12.25
C LEU A 67 16.15 6.52 12.64
N VAL A 68 15.81 5.62 11.72
CA VAL A 68 15.93 4.15 11.92
C VAL A 68 17.36 3.76 12.28
N GLN A 69 18.36 4.28 11.56
CA GLN A 69 19.78 4.00 11.83
C GLN A 69 20.22 4.45 13.23
N HIS A 70 19.55 5.44 13.81
CA HIS A 70 19.83 5.96 15.15
C HIS A 70 18.88 5.41 16.23
N GLY A 71 18.21 4.28 15.98
CA GLY A 71 17.39 3.62 16.99
C GLY A 71 16.02 4.27 17.23
N LYS A 72 15.49 5.03 16.26
CA LYS A 72 14.20 5.74 16.35
C LYS A 72 13.08 5.12 15.51
N GLN A 73 13.05 3.79 15.41
CA GLN A 73 12.08 3.03 14.61
C GLN A 73 10.63 3.30 15.05
N GLU A 74 10.36 3.35 16.35
CA GLU A 74 9.02 3.59 16.89
C GLU A 74 8.47 4.93 16.43
N ALA A 75 9.27 6.00 16.53
CA ALA A 75 8.87 7.32 16.05
C ALA A 75 8.60 7.35 14.53
N VAL A 76 9.37 6.57 13.75
CA VAL A 76 9.11 6.43 12.31
C VAL A 76 7.80 5.68 12.06
N LEU A 77 7.53 4.60 12.79
CA LEU A 77 6.26 3.86 12.66
C LEU A 77 5.05 4.73 13.06
N GLU A 78 5.17 5.53 14.12
CA GLU A 78 4.12 6.45 14.55
C GLU A 78 3.80 7.50 13.48
N ILE A 79 4.81 8.15 12.90
CA ILE A 79 4.57 9.15 11.84
C ILE A 79 4.01 8.51 10.56
N ARG A 80 4.46 7.29 10.23
CA ARG A 80 3.94 6.55 9.07
C ARG A 80 2.47 6.16 9.27
N LYS A 81 2.09 5.74 10.47
CA LYS A 81 0.68 5.51 10.84
C LYS A 81 -0.14 6.79 10.66
N ALA A 82 0.37 7.93 11.15
CA ALA A 82 -0.32 9.22 10.99
C ALA A 82 -0.50 9.63 9.52
N PHE A 83 0.50 9.36 8.65
CA PHE A 83 0.35 9.58 7.21
C PHE A 83 -0.74 8.68 6.59
N GLN A 84 -0.78 7.40 6.96
CA GLN A 84 -1.79 6.47 6.46
C GLN A 84 -3.21 6.82 6.93
N GLU A 85 -3.36 7.24 8.18
CA GLU A 85 -4.64 7.74 8.69
C GLU A 85 -5.09 8.99 7.94
N SER A 86 -4.15 9.89 7.62
CA SER A 86 -4.45 11.11 6.86
C SER A 86 -4.81 10.83 5.40
N MET A 87 -4.18 9.83 4.78
CA MET A 87 -4.42 9.47 3.37
C MET A 87 -5.64 8.56 3.18
N ALA A 88 -6.20 7.99 4.26
CA ALA A 88 -7.23 6.95 4.20
C ALA A 88 -8.42 7.28 3.29
N LYS A 89 -8.96 8.50 3.40
CA LYS A 89 -10.10 8.93 2.58
C LYS A 89 -9.77 8.99 1.09
N ASP A 90 -8.59 9.52 0.76
CA ASP A 90 -8.14 9.62 -0.64
C ASP A 90 -7.79 8.24 -1.21
N ALA A 91 -7.19 7.37 -0.39
CA ALA A 91 -6.87 5.99 -0.75
C ALA A 91 -8.14 5.20 -1.09
N VAL A 92 -9.15 5.29 -0.22
CA VAL A 92 -10.47 4.69 -0.45
C VAL A 92 -11.08 5.23 -1.74
N GLY A 93 -11.16 6.55 -1.92
CA GLY A 93 -11.77 7.15 -3.11
C GLY A 93 -11.11 6.72 -4.41
N VAL A 94 -9.77 6.64 -4.45
CA VAL A 94 -9.02 6.14 -5.61
C VAL A 94 -9.36 4.68 -5.92
N VAL A 95 -9.43 3.83 -4.89
CA VAL A 95 -9.76 2.41 -5.07
C VAL A 95 -11.20 2.23 -5.54
N GLU A 96 -12.15 2.97 -4.96
CA GLU A 96 -13.56 2.94 -5.38
C GLU A 96 -13.72 3.40 -6.83
N GLU A 97 -13.04 4.48 -7.23
CA GLU A 97 -13.05 4.99 -8.60
C GLU A 97 -12.50 3.97 -9.60
N LEU A 98 -11.33 3.39 -9.32
CA LEU A 98 -10.66 2.46 -10.23
C LEU A 98 -11.35 1.10 -10.30
N SER A 99 -11.88 0.60 -9.18
CA SER A 99 -12.51 -0.72 -9.10
C SER A 99 -14.02 -0.71 -9.40
N GLY A 100 -14.68 0.45 -9.29
CA GLY A 100 -16.14 0.56 -9.36
C GLY A 100 -16.87 -0.14 -8.20
N ARG A 101 -16.18 -0.41 -7.09
CA ARG A 101 -16.69 -1.13 -5.92
C ARG A 101 -16.58 -0.25 -4.68
N GLN A 102 -17.59 -0.29 -3.81
CA GLN A 102 -17.53 0.38 -2.51
C GLN A 102 -16.57 -0.32 -1.55
N VAL A 103 -15.81 0.45 -0.77
CA VAL A 103 -14.94 -0.06 0.29
C VAL A 103 -15.70 -0.07 1.61
N ALA A 104 -15.88 -1.25 2.19
CA ALA A 104 -16.49 -1.44 3.51
C ALA A 104 -15.52 -1.15 4.66
N ALA A 105 -14.23 -1.45 4.48
CA ALA A 105 -13.20 -1.20 5.48
C ALA A 105 -11.83 -0.95 4.85
N PHE A 106 -11.05 -0.06 5.47
CA PHE A 106 -9.68 0.24 5.12
C PHE A 106 -8.77 0.05 6.33
N MET A 107 -7.65 -0.65 6.13
CA MET A 107 -6.63 -0.90 7.14
C MET A 107 -5.25 -0.73 6.52
N SER A 108 -4.30 -0.29 7.32
CA SER A 108 -2.93 -0.04 6.86
C SER A 108 -1.91 -0.49 7.90
N ASN A 109 -0.70 -0.81 7.45
CA ASN A 109 0.43 -1.04 8.36
C ASN A 109 1.77 -0.75 7.67
N ASN A 110 2.83 -0.60 8.47
CA ASN A 110 4.20 -0.39 8.00
C ASN A 110 5.17 -1.35 8.69
N SER A 111 6.25 -1.69 7.98
CA SER A 111 7.40 -2.43 8.46
C SER A 111 8.67 -1.66 8.11
N ILE A 112 9.65 -1.65 9.02
CA ILE A 112 10.94 -0.98 8.82
C ILE A 112 11.95 -1.90 8.13
N ASP A 113 11.98 -3.19 8.51
CA ASP A 113 12.84 -4.19 7.90
C ASP A 113 12.07 -5.52 7.76
N PRO A 114 11.57 -5.82 6.54
CA PRO A 114 11.75 -5.07 5.29
C PRO A 114 10.97 -3.73 5.29
N ASP A 115 11.48 -2.71 4.58
CA ASP A 115 10.80 -1.42 4.33
C ASP A 115 9.60 -1.64 3.41
N LEU A 116 8.43 -1.83 4.03
CA LEU A 116 7.16 -2.09 3.36
C LEU A 116 6.03 -1.30 4.04
N ALA A 117 5.12 -0.78 3.23
CA ALA A 117 3.81 -0.33 3.64
C ALA A 117 2.75 -1.20 2.96
N VAL A 118 1.69 -1.54 3.67
CA VAL A 118 0.55 -2.29 3.15
C VAL A 118 -0.73 -1.51 3.37
N GLU A 119 -1.57 -1.53 2.35
CA GLU A 119 -2.88 -0.89 2.29
C GLU A 119 -3.91 -1.95 1.92
N ILE A 120 -4.90 -2.17 2.77
CA ILE A 120 -5.85 -3.28 2.69
C ILE A 120 -7.26 -2.69 2.60
N PHE A 121 -7.98 -3.06 1.56
CA PHE A 121 -9.33 -2.61 1.29
C PHE A 121 -10.26 -3.82 1.22
N VAL A 122 -11.21 -3.88 2.14
CA VAL A 122 -12.32 -4.85 2.08
C VAL A 122 -13.47 -4.19 1.34
N LEU A 123 -13.97 -4.83 0.28
CA LEU A 123 -15.05 -4.31 -0.54
C LEU A 123 -16.40 -4.78 -0.01
N GLU A 124 -17.46 -4.01 -0.25
CA GLU A 124 -18.83 -4.47 -0.02
C GLU A 124 -19.15 -5.69 -0.91
N PRO A 125 -19.88 -6.71 -0.42
CA PRO A 125 -20.29 -7.85 -1.24
C PRO A 125 -21.06 -7.41 -2.50
N LEU A 126 -20.94 -8.19 -3.57
CA LEU A 126 -21.79 -8.00 -4.74
C LEU A 126 -23.26 -8.26 -4.37
N ALA A 127 -24.17 -7.49 -4.97
CA ALA A 127 -25.60 -7.61 -4.69
C ALA A 127 -26.10 -9.06 -4.92
N GLY A 128 -26.79 -9.61 -3.92
CA GLY A 128 -27.33 -10.98 -3.95
C GLY A 128 -26.69 -11.95 -2.97
N GLU A 129 -25.67 -11.51 -2.22
CA GLU A 129 -24.96 -12.34 -1.26
C GLU A 129 -24.95 -11.68 0.12
N ARG A 130 -25.74 -12.25 1.03
CA ARG A 130 -25.72 -11.95 2.47
C ARG A 130 -25.66 -13.25 3.23
#